data_AF-A0A1A9HZT2-F1
#
_entry.id   AF-A0A1A9HZT2-F1
#
_cell.length_a   1.000
_cell.length_b   1.000
_cell.length_c   1.000
_cell.angle_alpha   90.00
_cell.angle_beta   90.00
_cell.angle_gamma   90.00
#
_symmetry.space_group_name_H-M   'P 1'
#
loop_
_entity.id
_entity.type
_entity.pdbx_description
1 polymer ?
#
loop_
_entity_poly.entity_id
_entity_poly.type
_entity_poly.pdbx_seq_one_letter_code
_entity_poly.pdbx_strand_id
1 'polypeptide(L)'
;MNFQKQDLVHTHYSWASGGHIFKGQPSRRSFDRNNGDQVLFLINLYASLTDRFTLHDGKIIEQKIHSDVPEEARSEISVFNWLRWNVFIAE
;
A
#
# COMPACT_ATOMS: atom_id res chain seq x y z
N MET A 1 0.61 14.74 0.22
CA MET A 1 -0.20 14.24 1.36
C MET A 1 0.58 13.12 2.05
N ASN A 2 0.51 12.94 3.37
CA ASN A 2 1.21 11.86 4.07
C ASN A 2 0.20 11.04 4.90
N PHE A 3 -0.26 9.93 4.34
CA PHE A 3 -1.20 9.00 4.98
C PHE A 3 -0.54 8.37 6.21
N GLN A 4 -1.20 8.42 7.37
CA GLN A 4 -0.65 7.95 8.64
C GLN A 4 -1.27 6.62 9.08
N LYS A 5 -0.64 5.96 10.07
CA LYS A 5 -1.15 4.72 10.67
C LYS A 5 -2.60 4.87 11.18
N GLN A 6 -2.94 6.04 11.71
CA GLN A 6 -4.27 6.38 12.22
C GLN A 6 -5.33 6.54 11.13
N ASP A 7 -4.93 6.71 9.86
CA ASP A 7 -5.84 6.87 8.74
C ASP A 7 -6.28 5.52 8.15
N LEU A 8 -5.56 4.43 8.49
CA LEU A 8 -5.89 3.06 8.12
C LEU A 8 -7.20 2.62 8.77
N VAL A 9 -8.00 1.88 8.01
CA VAL A 9 -9.29 1.33 8.44
C VAL A 9 -9.11 -0.03 9.12
N HIS A 10 -8.15 -0.84 8.70
CA HIS A 10 -7.87 -2.13 9.30
C HIS A 10 -6.96 -1.97 10.52
N THR A 11 -7.36 -2.60 11.62
CA THR A 11 -6.69 -2.50 12.92
C THR A 11 -5.80 -3.70 13.24
N HIS A 12 -5.91 -4.78 12.47
CA HIS A 12 -5.22 -6.05 12.73
C HIS A 12 -3.82 -6.15 12.12
N TYR A 13 -3.21 -5.01 11.80
CA TYR A 13 -1.87 -4.99 11.24
C TYR A 13 -0.81 -5.41 12.26
N SER A 14 0.12 -6.24 11.81
CA SER A 14 1.39 -6.49 12.49
C SER A 14 2.34 -5.34 12.18
N TRP A 15 2.82 -4.68 13.23
CA TRP A 15 3.77 -3.57 13.14
C TRP A 15 5.14 -4.05 13.59
N ALA A 16 6.17 -3.82 12.79
CA ALA A 16 7.52 -4.21 13.17
C ALA A 16 8.05 -3.25 14.24
N SER A 17 8.46 -3.76 15.41
CA SER A 17 9.04 -2.94 16.48
C SER A 17 10.44 -2.39 16.15
N GLY A 18 11.10 -2.93 15.13
CA GLY A 18 12.37 -2.44 14.61
C GLY A 18 12.12 -1.77 13.28
N GLY A 19 12.33 -0.45 13.21
CA GLY A 19 12.08 0.41 12.05
C GLY A 19 12.77 -0.03 10.77
N HIS A 20 12.26 -1.07 10.13
CA HIS A 20 12.45 -1.32 8.72
C HIS A 20 11.72 -0.20 8.00
N ILE A 21 12.43 0.90 7.79
CA ILE A 21 11.88 2.02 7.08
C ILE A 21 11.79 1.60 5.62
N PHE A 22 10.64 1.05 5.22
CA PHE A 22 10.30 0.83 3.82
C PHE A 22 10.39 2.21 3.16
N LYS A 23 11.44 2.40 2.37
CA LYS A 23 11.87 3.68 1.78
C LYS A 23 12.42 3.41 0.39
N GLY A 24 12.24 4.37 -0.50
CA GLY A 24 12.68 4.29 -1.88
C GLY A 24 11.63 3.63 -2.78
N GLN A 25 12.08 2.89 -3.78
CA GLN A 25 11.22 2.23 -4.76
C GLN A 25 10.74 0.85 -4.27
N PRO A 26 9.53 0.41 -4.69
CA PRO A 26 9.03 -0.92 -4.38
C PRO A 26 9.97 -1.95 -5.01
N SER A 27 10.30 -2.98 -4.25
CA SER A 27 11.36 -3.91 -4.62
C SER A 27 10.83 -5.33 -4.83
N ARG A 28 11.73 -6.28 -5.12
CA ARG A 28 11.39 -7.71 -5.14
C ARG A 28 11.23 -8.32 -3.74
N ARG A 29 11.20 -7.50 -2.68
CA ARG A 29 10.91 -7.95 -1.32
C ARG A 29 9.51 -8.52 -1.25
N SER A 30 9.36 -9.58 -0.47
CA SER A 30 8.07 -10.17 -0.20
C SER A 30 7.13 -9.13 0.41
N PHE A 31 5.91 -9.06 -0.10
CA PHE A 31 4.88 -8.19 0.44
C PHE A 31 3.94 -9.01 1.33
N ASP A 32 3.69 -8.51 2.52
CA ASP A 32 2.73 -9.04 3.47
C ASP A 32 1.61 -8.02 3.68
N ARG A 33 0.40 -8.38 3.25
CA ARG A 33 -0.81 -7.55 3.42
C ARG A 33 -1.19 -7.34 4.89
N ASN A 34 -0.69 -8.18 5.79
CA ASN A 34 -0.91 -8.03 7.23
C ASN A 34 0.16 -7.16 7.90
N ASN A 35 1.21 -6.76 7.17
CA ASN A 35 2.25 -5.89 7.68
C ASN A 35 1.86 -4.43 7.46
N GLY A 36 1.49 -3.73 8.54
CA GLY A 36 1.01 -2.35 8.47
C GLY A 36 2.06 -1.39 7.94
N ASP A 37 3.34 -1.62 8.20
CA ASP A 37 4.42 -0.75 7.71
C ASP A 37 4.59 -0.88 6.18
N GLN A 38 4.40 -2.08 5.61
CA GLN A 38 4.43 -2.29 4.15
C GLN A 38 3.20 -1.72 3.45
N VAL A 39 2.01 -1.93 4.01
CA VAL A 39 0.76 -1.38 3.48
C VAL A 39 0.84 0.15 3.46
N LEU A 40 1.26 0.75 4.58
CA LEU A 40 1.42 2.20 4.70
C LEU A 40 2.46 2.76 3.73
N PHE A 41 3.57 2.05 3.52
CA PHE A 41 4.58 2.42 2.55
C PHE A 41 4.03 2.45 1.13
N LEU A 42 3.30 1.42 0.70
CA LEU A 42 2.70 1.40 -0.63
C LEU A 42 1.69 2.52 -0.83
N ILE A 43 0.80 2.76 0.14
CA ILE A 43 -0.19 3.84 0.07
C ILE A 43 0.51 5.20 -0.07
N ASN A 44 1.54 5.47 0.74
CA ASN A 44 2.27 6.73 0.68
C ASN A 44 3.12 6.88 -0.58
N LEU A 45 3.71 5.79 -1.07
CA LEU A 45 4.40 5.77 -2.35
C LEU A 45 3.41 6.16 -3.47
N TYR A 46 2.19 5.61 -3.45
CA TYR A 46 1.13 6.01 -4.37
C TYR A 46 0.75 7.48 -4.22
N ALA A 47 0.56 7.96 -2.99
CA ALA A 47 0.27 9.35 -2.71
C ALA A 47 1.34 10.31 -3.25
N SER A 48 2.59 9.85 -3.34
CA SER A 48 3.69 10.64 -3.92
C SER A 48 3.67 10.72 -5.45
N LEU A 49 2.93 9.83 -6.12
CA LEU A 49 2.83 9.77 -7.59
C LEU A 49 1.64 10.55 -8.15
N THR A 50 0.74 11.05 -7.30
CA THR A 50 -0.44 11.80 -7.70
C THR A 50 -0.63 13.05 -6.86
N ASP A 51 -0.71 14.21 -7.51
CA ASP A 51 -0.91 15.50 -6.85
C ASP A 51 -2.29 15.65 -6.20
N ARG A 52 -3.25 14.76 -6.52
CA ARG A 52 -4.64 14.82 -6.03
C ARG A 52 -4.97 13.77 -4.98
N PHE A 53 -3.97 13.14 -4.37
CA PHE A 53 -4.21 12.07 -3.40
C PHE A 53 -5.03 12.53 -2.20
N THR A 54 -6.17 11.87 -1.96
CA THR A 54 -7.04 12.12 -0.80
C THR A 54 -6.96 10.99 0.22
N LEU A 55 -7.44 11.25 1.45
CA LEU A 55 -7.59 10.20 2.46
C LEU A 55 -8.56 9.09 2.00
N HIS A 56 -9.55 9.43 1.18
CA HIS A 56 -10.47 8.44 0.63
C HIS A 56 -9.75 7.47 -0.31
N ASP A 57 -8.87 7.98 -1.18
CA ASP A 57 -8.06 7.16 -2.08
C ASP A 57 -7.16 6.20 -1.32
N GLY A 58 -6.54 6.66 -0.22
CA GLY A 58 -5.73 5.80 0.65
C GLY A 58 -6.52 4.63 1.24
N LYS A 59 -7.77 4.87 1.65
CA LYS A 59 -8.66 3.83 2.17
C LYS A 59 -9.12 2.86 1.09
N ILE A 60 -9.37 3.33 -0.14
CA ILE A 60 -9.69 2.46 -1.29
C ILE A 60 -8.49 1.56 -1.59
N ILE A 61 -7.28 2.12 -1.65
CA ILE A 61 -6.06 1.36 -1.90
C ILE A 61 -5.85 0.31 -0.80
N GLU A 62 -5.98 0.70 0.46
CA GLU A 62 -5.91 -0.21 1.60
C GLU A 62 -6.89 -1.39 1.47
N GLN A 63 -8.16 -1.11 1.17
CA GLN A 63 -9.18 -2.14 0.97
C GLN A 63 -8.83 -3.07 -0.19
N LYS A 64 -8.34 -2.54 -1.31
CA LYS A 64 -7.92 -3.34 -2.46
C LYS A 64 -6.72 -4.22 -2.14
N ILE A 65 -5.74 -3.69 -1.40
CA ILE A 65 -4.58 -4.47 -0.93
C ILE A 65 -5.04 -5.67 -0.09
N HIS A 66 -6.04 -5.47 0.75
CA HIS A 66 -6.52 -6.52 1.64
C HIS A 66 -7.39 -7.56 0.92
N SER A 67 -8.32 -7.10 0.09
CA SER A 67 -9.39 -7.94 -0.48
C SER A 67 -9.11 -8.44 -1.90
N ASP A 68 -8.48 -7.63 -2.75
CA ASP A 68 -8.46 -7.85 -4.20
C ASP A 68 -7.07 -8.22 -4.74
N VAL A 69 -5.99 -7.91 -4.01
CA VAL A 69 -4.64 -8.26 -4.46
C VAL A 69 -4.50 -9.78 -4.54
N PRO A 70 -4.15 -10.33 -5.72
CA PRO A 70 -4.03 -11.76 -5.91
C PRO A 70 -2.88 -12.31 -5.06
N GLU A 71 -3.04 -13.51 -4.52
CA GLU A 71 -2.01 -14.19 -3.72
C GLU A 71 -0.70 -14.45 -4.52
N GLU A 72 -0.80 -14.41 -5.84
CA GLU A 72 0.32 -14.50 -6.77
C GLU A 72 1.21 -13.25 -6.75
N ALA A 73 0.67 -12.09 -6.35
CA ALA A 73 1.42 -10.84 -6.19
C ALA A 73 2.23 -10.86 -4.88
N ARG A 74 3.25 -11.72 -4.85
CA ARG A 74 4.06 -11.98 -3.65
C ARG A 74 5.06 -10.88 -3.30
N SER A 75 5.24 -9.88 -4.16
CA SER A 75 6.29 -8.85 -3.99
C SER A 75 5.74 -7.43 -4.03
N GLU A 76 6.41 -6.49 -3.36
CA GLU A 76 6.01 -5.08 -3.31
C GLU A 76 5.80 -4.50 -4.72
N ILE A 77 6.70 -4.82 -5.66
CA ILE A 77 6.59 -4.34 -7.05
C ILE A 77 5.43 -4.98 -7.81
N SER A 78 5.09 -6.25 -7.53
CA SER A 78 3.93 -6.92 -8.12
C SER A 78 2.63 -6.29 -7.64
N VAL A 79 2.52 -6.06 -6.33
CA VAL A 79 1.34 -5.43 -5.71
C VAL A 79 1.19 -3.99 -6.19
N PHE A 80 2.29 -3.24 -6.23
CA PHE A 80 2.32 -1.90 -6.80
C PHE A 80 1.86 -1.95 -8.27
N ASN A 81 2.46 -2.75 -9.15
CA ASN A 81 2.00 -2.81 -10.53
C ASN A 81 0.50 -3.17 -10.62
N TRP A 82 0.03 -4.14 -9.84
CA TRP A 82 -1.39 -4.52 -9.81
C TRP A 82 -2.30 -3.35 -9.42
N LEU A 83 -1.96 -2.58 -8.38
CA LEU A 83 -2.73 -1.41 -7.95
C LEU A 83 -2.77 -0.34 -9.04
N ARG A 84 -1.66 -0.14 -9.75
CA ARG A 84 -1.61 0.83 -10.86
C ARG A 84 -2.60 0.46 -11.97
N TRP A 85 -2.73 -0.83 -12.30
CA TRP A 85 -3.65 -1.31 -13.34
C TRP A 85 -5.11 -1.37 -12.87
N ASN A 86 -5.39 -1.65 -11.59
CA ASN A 86 -6.74 -1.98 -11.11
C ASN A 86 -7.43 -0.89 -10.28
N VAL A 87 -6.71 0.16 -9.87
CA VAL A 87 -7.29 1.27 -9.10
C VAL A 87 -7.51 2.51 -9.97
N PHE A 88 -6.65 2.74 -10.96
CA PHE A 88 -6.62 4.02 -11.69
C PHE A 88 -6.68 3.90 -13.22
N ILE A 89 -6.80 2.70 -13.80
CA ILE A 89 -7.18 2.55 -15.22
C ILE A 89 -8.69 2.38 -15.28
N ALA A 90 -9.36 3.49 -15.06
CA ALA A 90 -10.73 3.73 -15.47
C ALA A 90 -10.76 5.15 -16.05
N GLU A 91 -10.11 5.31 -17.20
CA GLU A 91 -10.43 6.36 -18.17
C GLU A 91 -11.07 5.69 -19.39
#